data_AF-A0A7K7TKR6-F1
#
_entry.id   AF-A0A7K7TKR6-F1
#
_cell.length_a   1.000
_cell.length_b   1.000
_cell.length_c   1.000
_cell.angle_alpha   90.00
_cell.angle_beta   90.00
_cell.angle_gamma   90.00
#
_symmetry.space_group_name_H-M   'P 1'
#
loop_
_entity.id
_entity.type
_entity.pdbx_description
1 polymer ?
#
loop_
_entity_poly.entity_id
_entity_poly.type
_entity_poly.pdbx_seq_one_letter_code
_entity_poly.pdbx_strand_id
1 'polypeptide(L)'
;GEEVTVYRLEESSPMNLDKSMSSWSQHGTAAMIQVLSQEEMDGGLRRAMKVICTWSQNDVLKLGQVFIVKAFLPEVVQTWQNIFHDGTVLHLCLKEIQQQRAAQKLIYTFNQVKPRTIPYTPRFLEVFLIYCHSTNQWLTIEKYMTGEFRKYNNNNGDEISPSSLLEELMLAFSHWTYVYTCGELLVLDLQGVGENLTDPSVIKPEDKKSGKMVFGPANLGEGAIRNFIAKHHCNSCCRRLKLPGMQ
;
A
#
# COMPACT_ATOMS: atom_id res chain seq x y z
N GLY A 1 14.88 13.05 -20.06
CA GLY A 1 14.22 12.78 -18.77
C GLY A 1 12.92 13.54 -18.77
N GLU A 2 11.89 12.99 -18.14
CA GLU A 2 10.60 13.62 -17.91
C GLU A 2 10.69 14.48 -16.66
N GLU A 3 10.24 15.74 -16.75
CA GLU A 3 10.05 16.60 -15.60
C GLU A 3 8.73 16.23 -14.92
N VAL A 4 8.79 16.02 -13.60
CA VAL A 4 7.63 15.72 -12.77
C VAL A 4 7.61 16.61 -11.54
N THR A 5 6.39 16.91 -11.07
CA THR A 5 6.19 17.54 -9.77
C THR A 5 5.80 16.48 -8.75
N VAL A 6 6.57 16.36 -7.68
CA VAL A 6 6.38 15.38 -6.60
C VAL A 6 5.68 16.02 -5.42
N TYR A 7 4.64 15.37 -4.93
CA TYR A 7 3.88 15.72 -3.74
C TYR A 7 3.94 14.59 -2.73
N ARG A 8 4.08 14.94 -1.45
CA ARG A 8 4.23 14.00 -0.35
C ARG A 8 3.00 14.04 0.54
N LEU A 9 2.57 12.87 1.02
CA LEU A 9 1.68 12.81 2.18
C LEU A 9 2.57 12.91 3.43
N GLU A 10 2.65 14.09 4.01
CA GLU A 10 3.47 14.42 5.17
C GLU A 10 2.86 13.89 6.47
N GLU A 11 3.66 13.88 7.53
CA GLU A 11 3.29 13.37 8.85
C GLU A 11 3.69 14.41 9.91
N SER A 12 2.74 14.83 10.74
CA SER A 12 2.99 15.81 11.81
C SER A 12 3.97 15.30 12.88
N SER A 13 4.16 13.99 12.99
CA SER A 13 5.10 13.36 13.93
C SER A 13 5.71 12.09 13.35
N PRO A 14 6.72 12.20 12.45
CA PRO A 14 7.30 11.04 11.76
C PRO A 14 7.90 9.98 12.69
N MET A 15 8.35 10.38 13.89
CA MET A 15 8.90 9.48 14.92
C MET A 15 7.82 8.73 15.72
N ASN A 16 6.55 9.13 15.61
CA ASN A 16 5.40 8.53 16.29
C ASN A 16 4.27 8.34 15.28
N LEU A 17 4.53 7.51 14.27
CA LEU A 17 3.69 7.41 13.08
C LEU A 17 2.24 7.00 13.40
N ASP A 18 2.02 6.22 14.46
CA ASP A 18 0.71 5.78 14.95
C ASP A 18 -0.18 6.92 15.46
N LYS A 19 0.42 7.99 16.00
CA LYS A 19 -0.28 9.18 16.52
C LYS A 19 -0.19 10.39 15.59
N SER A 20 0.60 10.27 14.53
CA SER A 20 0.83 11.34 13.58
C SER A 20 -0.39 11.58 12.69
N MET A 21 -0.65 12.84 12.37
CA MET A 21 -1.69 13.24 11.42
C MET A 21 -1.07 13.38 10.03
N SER A 22 -1.72 12.77 9.04
CA SER A 22 -1.28 12.83 7.64
C SER A 22 -1.88 14.05 6.93
N SER A 23 -1.07 14.82 6.23
CA SER A 23 -1.52 15.96 5.41
C SER A 23 -0.72 16.06 4.12
N TRP A 24 -1.38 16.43 3.01
CA TRP A 24 -0.67 16.62 1.74
C TRP A 24 0.22 17.87 1.78
N SER A 25 1.42 17.76 1.20
CA SER A 25 2.31 18.88 0.98
C SER A 25 1.62 19.97 0.16
N GLN A 26 1.68 21.22 0.62
CA GLN A 26 1.04 22.36 -0.06
C GLN A 26 1.76 22.78 -1.34
N HIS A 27 3.05 22.48 -1.43
CA HIS A 27 3.88 22.80 -2.58
C HIS A 27 4.51 21.53 -3.13
N GLY A 28 4.48 21.40 -4.46
CA GLY A 28 5.17 20.34 -5.17
C GLY A 28 6.66 20.62 -5.27
N THR A 29 7.46 19.57 -5.40
CA THR A 29 8.91 19.63 -5.58
C THR A 29 9.29 19.06 -6.94
N ALA A 30 10.17 19.73 -7.67
CA ALA A 30 10.53 19.28 -9.00
C ALA A 30 11.46 18.06 -8.95
N ALA A 31 11.30 17.14 -9.90
CA ALA A 31 12.22 16.03 -10.12
C ALA A 31 12.30 15.68 -11.61
N MET A 32 13.43 15.10 -12.00
CA MET A 32 13.65 14.53 -13.33
C MET A 32 13.72 13.01 -13.20
N ILE A 33 12.89 12.31 -13.98
CA ILE A 33 12.90 10.85 -14.06
C ILE A 33 13.17 10.40 -15.50
N GLN A 34 13.73 9.21 -15.67
CA GLN A 34 13.96 8.62 -16.99
C GLN A 34 13.45 7.19 -17.00
N VAL A 35 12.63 6.86 -17.99
CA VAL A 35 12.12 5.50 -18.18
C VAL A 35 13.28 4.57 -18.50
N LEU A 36 13.37 3.46 -17.76
CA LEU A 36 14.39 2.42 -17.96
C LEU A 36 13.87 1.26 -18.82
N SER A 37 12.60 0.91 -18.69
CA SER A 37 11.96 -0.13 -19.50
C SER A 37 10.57 0.32 -19.94
N GLN A 38 10.24 0.08 -21.21
CA GLN A 38 8.86 0.21 -21.71
C GLN A 38 8.01 -1.01 -21.39
N GLU A 39 8.59 -2.08 -20.86
CA GLU A 39 7.82 -3.22 -20.34
C GLU A 39 6.98 -2.75 -19.15
N GLU A 40 5.68 -2.69 -19.39
CA GLU A 40 4.68 -2.41 -18.37
C GLU A 40 4.43 -3.70 -17.57
N MET A 41 4.59 -3.61 -16.25
CA MET A 41 4.16 -4.67 -15.35
C MET A 41 2.67 -4.51 -15.10
N ASP A 42 1.88 -5.56 -15.36
CA ASP A 42 0.43 -5.56 -15.12
C ASP A 42 0.13 -5.92 -13.66
N GLY A 43 -0.57 -5.02 -12.97
CA GLY A 43 -1.00 -5.14 -11.57
C GLY A 43 -2.53 -5.28 -11.41
N GLY A 44 -3.24 -5.67 -12.47
CA GLY A 44 -4.68 -5.91 -12.50
C GLY A 44 -5.52 -4.63 -12.65
N LEU A 45 -5.29 -3.62 -11.82
CA LEU A 45 -5.97 -2.31 -11.92
C LEU A 45 -5.09 -1.20 -12.51
N ARG A 46 -3.79 -1.46 -12.62
CA ARG A 46 -2.76 -0.47 -12.90
C ARG A 46 -1.68 -1.07 -13.77
N ARG A 47 -1.04 -0.18 -14.54
CA ARG A 47 0.19 -0.45 -15.27
C ARG A 47 1.32 0.19 -14.52
N ALA A 48 2.46 -0.48 -14.46
CA ALA A 48 3.63 -0.01 -13.72
C ALA A 48 4.87 0.01 -14.61
N MET A 49 5.67 1.07 -14.51
CA MET A 49 6.88 1.28 -15.30
C MET A 49 8.09 1.56 -14.41
N LYS A 50 9.26 1.03 -14.80
CA LYS A 50 10.52 1.30 -14.10
C LYS A 50 11.14 2.61 -14.58
N VAL A 51 11.46 3.49 -13.65
CA VAL A 51 12.13 4.77 -13.93
C VAL A 51 13.34 4.94 -13.02
N ILE A 52 14.33 5.70 -13.45
CA ILE A 52 15.44 6.16 -12.61
C ILE A 52 15.29 7.65 -12.34
N CYS A 53 15.54 8.08 -11.10
CA CYS A 53 15.64 9.51 -10.80
C CYS A 53 17.01 10.04 -11.25
N THR A 54 17.02 11.04 -12.14
CA THR A 54 18.25 11.67 -12.66
C THR A 54 18.54 13.01 -11.99
N TRP A 55 17.58 13.58 -11.27
CA TRP A 55 17.71 14.77 -10.42
C TRP A 55 16.45 14.94 -9.58
N SER A 56 16.53 15.50 -8.38
CA SER A 56 15.35 15.97 -7.65
C SER A 56 15.67 17.12 -6.71
N GLN A 57 14.70 18.01 -6.53
CA GLN A 57 14.76 19.09 -5.57
C GLN A 57 14.73 18.53 -4.15
N ASN A 58 15.67 18.97 -3.30
CA ASN A 58 15.78 18.56 -1.89
C ASN A 58 15.85 17.03 -1.67
N ASP A 59 16.37 16.28 -2.65
CA ASP A 59 16.46 14.82 -2.61
C ASP A 59 15.12 14.11 -2.32
N VAL A 60 13.98 14.71 -2.71
CA VAL A 60 12.65 14.11 -2.51
C VAL A 60 12.56 12.72 -3.16
N LEU A 61 13.23 12.55 -4.30
CA LEU A 61 13.53 11.27 -4.91
C LEU A 61 15.05 11.11 -4.97
N LYS A 62 15.58 10.04 -4.37
CA LYS A 62 17.02 9.83 -4.31
C LYS A 62 17.64 9.73 -5.73
N LEU A 63 18.66 10.54 -6.00
CA LEU A 63 19.40 10.51 -7.26
C LEU A 63 19.97 9.11 -7.56
N GLY A 64 19.81 8.64 -8.78
CA GLY A 64 20.26 7.32 -9.25
C GLY A 64 19.43 6.14 -8.74
N GLN A 65 18.43 6.38 -7.89
CA GLN A 65 17.53 5.34 -7.40
C GLN A 65 16.51 4.97 -8.47
N VAL A 66 16.26 3.66 -8.60
CA VAL A 66 15.18 3.12 -9.43
C VAL A 66 13.87 3.14 -8.65
N PHE A 67 12.81 3.55 -9.33
CA PHE A 67 11.44 3.67 -8.85
C PHE A 67 10.47 2.95 -9.79
N ILE A 68 9.28 2.68 -9.27
CA ILE A 68 8.11 2.23 -10.02
C ILE A 68 7.11 3.38 -10.07
N VAL A 69 6.72 3.79 -11.27
CA VAL A 69 5.60 4.71 -11.51
C VAL A 69 4.38 3.89 -11.90
N LYS A 70 3.21 4.16 -11.31
CA LYS A 70 1.97 3.44 -11.59
C LYS A 70 0.89 4.38 -12.13
N ALA A 71 0.19 3.89 -13.15
CA ALA A 71 -0.95 4.55 -13.77
C ALA A 71 -2.17 3.62 -13.68
N PHE A 72 -3.33 4.18 -13.35
CA PHE A 72 -4.59 3.43 -13.43
C PHE A 72 -4.93 3.10 -14.89
N LEU A 73 -5.50 1.91 -15.09
CA LEU A 73 -6.04 1.50 -16.37
C LEU A 73 -7.25 2.36 -16.77
N PRO A 74 -7.45 2.68 -18.06
CA PRO A 74 -8.57 3.51 -18.51
C PRO A 74 -9.94 2.98 -18.07
N GLU A 75 -10.13 1.66 -18.04
CA GLU A 75 -11.38 0.99 -17.64
C GLU A 75 -11.67 1.19 -16.15
N VAL A 76 -10.61 1.21 -15.32
CA VAL A 76 -10.72 1.56 -13.90
C VAL A 76 -11.12 3.02 -13.78
N VAL A 77 -10.45 3.93 -14.47
CA VAL A 77 -10.80 5.36 -14.44
C VAL A 77 -12.27 5.56 -14.83
N GLN A 78 -12.72 4.91 -15.91
CA GLN A 78 -14.12 4.99 -16.38
C GLN A 78 -15.11 4.48 -15.34
N THR A 79 -14.80 3.38 -14.65
CA THR A 79 -15.66 2.82 -13.58
C THR A 79 -15.87 3.83 -12.44
N TRP A 80 -14.84 4.61 -12.11
CA TRP A 80 -14.84 5.53 -10.98
C TRP A 80 -15.22 6.97 -11.32
N GLN A 81 -15.39 7.32 -12.60
CA GLN A 81 -15.85 8.65 -13.04
C GLN A 81 -17.25 9.01 -12.52
N ASN A 82 -18.09 8.01 -12.29
CA ASN A 82 -19.43 8.21 -11.72
C ASN A 82 -19.40 8.63 -10.24
N ILE A 83 -18.28 8.39 -9.55
CA ILE A 83 -18.08 8.74 -8.13
C ILE A 83 -17.23 10.01 -8.00
N PHE A 84 -16.16 10.10 -8.80
CA PHE A 84 -15.29 11.27 -8.86
C PHE A 84 -15.46 11.96 -10.23
N HIS A 85 -16.39 12.90 -10.30
CA HIS A 85 -16.74 13.60 -11.55
C HIS A 85 -15.55 14.35 -12.17
N ASP A 86 -14.78 15.07 -11.35
CA ASP A 86 -13.60 15.81 -11.78
C ASP A 86 -12.32 15.24 -11.15
N GLY A 87 -11.26 15.15 -11.95
CA GLY A 87 -9.95 14.69 -11.48
C GLY A 87 -9.98 13.26 -10.94
N THR A 88 -10.73 12.34 -11.58
CA THR A 88 -10.88 10.94 -11.15
C THR A 88 -9.53 10.27 -10.88
N VAL A 89 -8.56 10.44 -11.79
CA VAL A 89 -7.21 9.86 -11.66
C VAL A 89 -6.47 10.40 -10.43
N LEU A 90 -6.57 11.71 -10.18
CA LEU A 90 -5.99 12.33 -8.98
C LEU A 90 -6.60 11.69 -7.73
N HIS A 91 -7.93 11.65 -7.63
CA HIS A 91 -8.62 11.06 -6.48
C HIS A 91 -8.23 9.59 -6.24
N LEU A 92 -8.12 8.80 -7.31
CA LEU A 92 -7.65 7.41 -7.21
C LEU A 92 -6.22 7.32 -6.67
N CYS A 93 -5.29 8.14 -7.18
CA CYS A 93 -3.92 8.20 -6.68
C CYS A 93 -3.85 8.63 -5.21
N LEU A 94 -4.61 9.67 -4.83
CA LEU A 94 -4.68 10.14 -3.45
C LEU A 94 -5.17 9.02 -2.51
N LYS A 95 -6.22 8.29 -2.90
CA LYS A 95 -6.78 7.18 -2.12
C LYS A 95 -5.83 6.00 -2.00
N GLU A 96 -5.10 5.67 -3.05
CA GLU A 96 -4.07 4.63 -3.03
C GLU A 96 -2.96 4.95 -2.04
N ILE A 97 -2.43 6.18 -2.10
CA ILE A 97 -1.36 6.62 -1.20
C ILE A 97 -1.86 6.64 0.25
N GLN A 98 -3.09 7.10 0.48
CA GLN A 98 -3.72 7.07 1.81
C GLN A 98 -3.92 5.64 2.34
N GLN A 99 -4.31 4.70 1.47
CA GLN A 99 -4.46 3.29 1.82
C GLN A 99 -3.12 2.66 2.23
N GLN A 100 -2.06 2.88 1.45
CA GLN A 100 -0.73 2.40 1.80
C GLN A 100 -0.22 3.06 3.09
N ARG A 101 -0.50 4.35 3.32
CA ARG A 101 -0.16 5.04 4.57
C ARG A 101 -0.89 4.46 5.79
N ALA A 102 -2.16 4.08 5.65
CA ALA A 102 -2.89 3.41 6.73
C ALA A 102 -2.24 2.07 7.10
N ALA A 103 -1.84 1.28 6.11
CA ALA A 103 -1.09 0.05 6.33
C ALA A 103 0.31 0.30 6.93
N GLN A 104 0.99 1.38 6.53
CA GLN A 104 2.26 1.81 7.15
C GLN A 104 2.09 2.12 8.64
N LYS A 105 1.03 2.83 9.04
CA LYS A 105 0.73 3.14 10.43
C LYS A 105 0.48 1.87 11.25
N LEU A 106 -0.30 0.93 10.72
CA LEU A 106 -0.58 -0.35 11.37
C LEU A 106 0.70 -1.19 11.53
N ILE A 107 1.52 -1.30 10.48
CA ILE A 107 2.74 -2.12 10.56
C ILE A 107 3.81 -1.47 11.43
N TYR A 108 3.83 -0.14 11.52
CA TYR A 108 4.65 0.58 12.49
C TYR A 108 4.30 0.17 13.92
N THR A 109 3.02 0.22 14.30
CA THR A 109 2.55 -0.22 15.62
C THR A 109 2.84 -1.69 15.86
N PHE A 110 2.56 -2.54 14.86
CA PHE A 110 2.85 -3.97 14.93
C PHE A 110 4.32 -4.25 15.30
N ASN A 111 5.25 -3.55 14.67
CA ASN A 111 6.68 -3.70 14.94
C ASN A 111 7.08 -3.28 16.36
N GLN A 112 6.35 -2.37 16.99
CA GLN A 112 6.58 -1.96 18.39
C GLN A 112 6.05 -3.00 19.39
N VAL A 113 4.94 -3.68 19.06
CA VAL A 113 4.26 -4.59 20.00
C VAL A 113 4.58 -6.06 19.79
N LYS A 114 5.12 -6.45 18.62
CA LYS A 114 5.47 -7.86 18.35
C LYS A 114 6.54 -8.37 19.32
N PRO A 115 6.49 -9.64 19.76
CA PRO A 115 7.52 -10.24 20.59
C PRO A 115 8.92 -10.14 19.94
N ARG A 116 9.94 -9.88 20.76
CA ARG A 116 11.35 -9.85 20.31
C ARG A 116 11.85 -11.19 19.73
N THR A 117 11.14 -12.28 20.00
CA THR A 117 11.43 -13.62 19.43
C THR A 117 11.08 -13.72 17.94
N ILE A 118 10.41 -12.71 17.37
CA ILE A 118 10.15 -12.58 15.94
C ILE A 118 11.18 -11.59 15.37
N PRO A 119 12.17 -12.06 14.57
CA PRO A 119 13.32 -11.25 14.18
C PRO A 119 13.03 -10.26 13.04
N TYR A 120 11.96 -10.50 12.28
CA TYR A 120 11.62 -9.66 11.13
C TYR A 120 10.88 -8.38 11.55
N THR A 121 11.06 -7.34 10.76
CA THR A 121 10.50 -5.99 10.89
C THR A 121 9.90 -5.58 9.53
N PRO A 122 8.72 -6.11 9.18
CA PRO A 122 8.09 -5.81 7.89
C PRO A 122 7.72 -4.32 7.79
N ARG A 123 7.71 -3.79 6.57
CA ARG A 123 7.44 -2.37 6.29
C ARG A 123 6.78 -2.18 4.93
N PHE A 124 5.83 -1.26 4.85
CA PHE A 124 5.28 -0.81 3.58
C PHE A 124 6.11 0.33 3.00
N LEU A 125 6.35 0.32 1.69
CA LEU A 125 7.03 1.40 0.99
C LEU A 125 6.28 2.73 1.14
N GLU A 126 7.03 3.83 1.15
CA GLU A 126 6.44 5.15 0.97
C GLU A 126 6.10 5.37 -0.50
N VAL A 127 4.93 5.95 -0.73
CA VAL A 127 4.41 6.30 -2.06
C VAL A 127 4.24 7.81 -2.13
N PHE A 128 4.65 8.39 -3.24
CA PHE A 128 4.49 9.79 -3.55
C PHE A 128 3.49 9.97 -4.68
N LEU A 129 2.79 11.10 -4.67
CA LEU A 129 1.99 11.54 -5.80
C LEU A 129 2.91 12.30 -6.75
N ILE A 130 2.84 12.00 -8.05
CA ILE A 130 3.56 12.77 -9.06
C ILE A 130 2.60 13.30 -10.12
N TYR A 131 2.92 14.48 -10.61
CA TYR A 131 2.31 15.06 -11.80
C TYR A 131 3.33 15.03 -12.94
N CYS A 132 2.99 14.34 -14.02
CA CYS A 132 3.81 14.30 -15.23
C CYS A 132 3.33 15.38 -16.21
N HIS A 133 4.17 16.38 -16.46
CA HIS A 133 3.80 17.54 -17.28
C HIS A 133 3.65 17.19 -18.76
N SER A 134 4.47 16.28 -19.28
CA SER A 134 4.44 15.88 -20.70
C SER A 134 3.17 15.13 -21.08
N THR A 135 2.59 14.37 -20.14
CA THR A 135 1.36 13.60 -20.36
C THR A 135 0.12 14.21 -19.70
N ASN A 136 0.29 15.29 -18.91
CA ASN A 136 -0.78 15.94 -18.15
C ASN A 136 -1.55 14.96 -17.25
N GLN A 137 -0.83 14.06 -16.57
CA GLN A 137 -1.39 12.97 -15.78
C GLN A 137 -0.85 12.90 -14.36
N TRP A 138 -1.74 12.56 -13.43
CA TRP A 138 -1.41 12.19 -12.06
C TRP A 138 -1.08 10.70 -11.98
N LEU A 139 0.00 10.37 -11.28
CA LEU A 139 0.51 9.01 -11.12
C LEU A 139 0.99 8.81 -9.69
N THR A 140 1.21 7.56 -9.29
CA THR A 140 1.91 7.24 -8.03
C THR A 140 3.35 6.79 -8.33
N ILE A 141 4.28 7.10 -7.43
CA ILE A 141 5.67 6.64 -7.54
C ILE A 141 6.15 6.06 -6.20
N GLU A 142 6.87 4.95 -6.27
CA GLU A 142 7.46 4.29 -5.10
C GLU A 142 8.78 3.62 -5.45
N LYS A 143 9.57 3.27 -4.44
CA LYS A 143 10.89 2.67 -4.66
C LYS A 143 10.77 1.29 -5.33
N TYR A 144 11.60 1.03 -6.34
CA TYR A 144 11.72 -0.32 -6.90
C TYR A 144 12.42 -1.27 -5.90
N MET A 145 11.85 -2.47 -5.76
CA MET A 145 12.41 -3.54 -4.93
C MET A 145 13.13 -4.56 -5.82
N THR A 146 14.39 -4.82 -5.52
CA THR A 146 15.18 -5.88 -6.18
C THR A 146 14.96 -7.19 -5.45
N GLY A 147 14.53 -8.23 -6.17
CA GLY A 147 14.37 -9.58 -5.65
C GLY A 147 13.09 -10.24 -6.18
N GLU A 148 12.77 -11.40 -5.62
CA GLU A 148 11.56 -12.14 -5.97
C GLU A 148 10.33 -11.47 -5.35
N PHE A 149 9.44 -10.96 -6.21
CA PHE A 149 8.18 -10.40 -5.77
C PHE A 149 7.20 -11.52 -5.45
N ARG A 150 6.70 -11.57 -4.22
CA ARG A 150 5.77 -12.59 -3.75
C ARG A 150 4.51 -11.96 -3.18
N LYS A 151 3.40 -12.70 -3.31
CA LYS A 151 2.10 -12.39 -2.72
C LYS A 151 1.80 -13.42 -1.64
N TYR A 152 1.65 -12.98 -0.39
CA TYR A 152 1.44 -13.83 0.78
C TYR A 152 -0.04 -14.15 0.99
N ASN A 153 -0.92 -13.18 0.74
CA ASN A 153 -2.36 -13.36 0.71
C ASN A 153 -3.00 -12.44 -0.33
N ASN A 154 -4.28 -12.64 -0.62
CA ASN A 154 -5.04 -11.82 -1.56
C ASN A 154 -6.24 -11.12 -0.89
N ASN A 155 -6.87 -10.21 -1.63
CA ASN A 155 -8.09 -9.51 -1.20
C ASN A 155 -9.32 -10.42 -1.00
N ASN A 156 -9.29 -11.69 -1.42
CA ASN A 156 -10.33 -12.69 -1.20
C ASN A 156 -10.10 -13.57 0.05
N GLY A 157 -9.06 -13.25 0.84
CA GLY A 157 -8.70 -13.98 2.05
C GLY A 157 -7.99 -15.30 1.82
N ASP A 158 -7.57 -15.61 0.59
CA ASP A 158 -6.72 -16.77 0.32
C ASP A 158 -5.28 -16.47 0.74
N GLU A 159 -4.62 -17.44 1.36
CA GLU A 159 -3.25 -17.34 1.89
C GLU A 159 -2.36 -18.43 1.28
N ILE A 160 -1.06 -18.13 1.15
CA ILE A 160 -0.07 -19.18 0.85
C ILE A 160 0.05 -20.16 2.02
N SER A 161 0.52 -21.37 1.75
CA SER A 161 1.04 -22.23 2.82
C SER A 161 2.43 -21.72 3.23
N PRO A 162 2.62 -21.19 4.45
CA PRO A 162 3.89 -20.58 4.82
C PRO A 162 4.98 -21.66 4.98
N SER A 163 6.13 -21.42 4.38
CA SER A 163 7.32 -22.28 4.41
C SER A 163 8.46 -21.69 5.24
N SER A 164 8.29 -20.45 5.72
CA SER A 164 9.29 -19.73 6.51
C SER A 164 8.64 -18.88 7.60
N LEU A 165 9.44 -18.51 8.62
CA LEU A 165 8.99 -17.64 9.70
C LEU A 165 8.59 -16.23 9.19
N LEU A 166 9.20 -15.75 8.10
CA LEU A 166 8.82 -14.50 7.46
C LEU A 166 7.40 -14.59 6.89
N GLU A 167 7.11 -15.65 6.13
CA GLU A 167 5.78 -15.90 5.56
C GLU A 167 4.73 -16.06 6.67
N GLU A 168 5.05 -16.82 7.72
CA GLU A 168 4.19 -16.92 8.90
C GLU A 168 3.91 -15.55 9.54
N LEU A 169 4.93 -14.69 9.62
CA LEU A 169 4.77 -13.34 10.17
C LEU A 169 3.85 -12.48 9.30
N MET A 170 3.99 -12.55 7.97
CA MET A 170 3.14 -11.79 7.05
C MET A 170 1.67 -12.18 7.22
N LEU A 171 1.36 -13.47 7.23
CA LEU A 171 -0.01 -13.94 7.44
C LEU A 171 -0.54 -13.56 8.83
N ALA A 172 0.31 -13.65 9.86
CA ALA A 172 -0.05 -13.25 11.22
C ALA A 172 -0.28 -11.73 11.34
N PHE A 173 0.37 -10.91 10.51
CA PHE A 173 0.14 -9.46 10.50
C PHE A 173 -1.29 -9.13 10.05
N SER A 174 -1.82 -9.76 8.99
CA SER A 174 -3.23 -9.58 8.58
C SER A 174 -4.19 -9.88 9.73
N HIS A 175 -4.00 -11.03 10.40
CA HIS A 175 -4.80 -11.40 11.57
C HIS A 175 -4.65 -10.39 12.72
N TRP A 176 -3.42 -9.98 13.03
CA TRP A 176 -3.16 -8.98 14.06
C TRP A 176 -3.89 -7.67 13.76
N THR A 177 -3.93 -7.19 12.51
CA THR A 177 -4.63 -5.94 12.17
C THR A 177 -6.12 -6.01 12.49
N TYR A 178 -6.76 -7.13 12.20
CA TYR A 178 -8.17 -7.36 12.51
C TYR A 178 -8.44 -7.34 14.02
N VAL A 179 -7.63 -8.07 14.80
CA VAL A 179 -7.78 -8.13 16.25
C VAL A 179 -7.44 -6.80 16.91
N TYR A 180 -6.34 -6.16 16.51
CA TYR A 180 -5.85 -4.91 17.09
C TYR A 180 -6.84 -3.75 16.90
N THR A 181 -7.53 -3.73 15.76
CA THR A 181 -8.53 -2.71 15.44
C THR A 181 -9.95 -3.11 15.84
N CYS A 182 -10.11 -4.15 16.67
CA CYS A 182 -11.42 -4.64 17.12
C CYS A 182 -12.39 -4.95 15.96
N GLY A 183 -11.86 -5.44 14.84
CA GLY A 183 -12.61 -5.79 13.64
C GLY A 183 -12.92 -4.63 12.69
N GLU A 184 -12.46 -3.41 12.99
CA GLU A 184 -12.73 -2.24 12.15
C GLU A 184 -11.92 -2.20 10.86
N LEU A 185 -10.71 -2.76 10.87
CA LEU A 185 -9.83 -2.78 9.71
C LEU A 185 -9.19 -4.16 9.54
N LEU A 186 -9.02 -4.57 8.30
CA LEU A 186 -8.26 -5.77 7.94
C LEU A 186 -7.32 -5.42 6.79
N VAL A 187 -6.02 -5.68 6.96
CA VAL A 187 -5.04 -5.50 5.89
C VAL A 187 -4.83 -6.82 5.16
N LEU A 188 -5.17 -6.87 3.88
CA LEU A 188 -4.96 -7.98 2.95
C LEU A 188 -4.07 -7.55 1.78
N ASP A 189 -3.92 -8.45 0.80
CA ASP A 189 -3.11 -8.25 -0.40
C ASP A 189 -1.65 -7.97 -0.06
N LEU A 190 -1.13 -8.67 0.96
CA LEU A 190 0.25 -8.54 1.40
C LEU A 190 1.16 -9.07 0.30
N GLN A 191 1.97 -8.19 -0.29
CA GLN A 191 2.85 -8.52 -1.39
C GLN A 191 4.09 -7.62 -1.42
N GLY A 192 5.20 -8.13 -1.95
CA GLY A 192 6.45 -7.39 -2.05
C GLY A 192 7.68 -8.30 -2.09
N VAL A 193 8.82 -7.79 -1.64
CA VAL A 193 10.10 -8.51 -1.63
C VAL A 193 10.64 -8.58 -0.21
N GLY A 194 10.65 -9.80 0.35
CA GLY A 194 11.07 -10.05 1.72
C GLY A 194 10.21 -9.27 2.73
N GLU A 195 10.85 -8.44 3.55
CA GLU A 195 10.19 -7.59 4.56
C GLU A 195 9.57 -6.30 3.99
N ASN A 196 9.86 -5.97 2.72
CA ASN A 196 9.35 -4.77 2.09
C ASN A 196 8.07 -5.10 1.33
N LEU A 197 6.98 -4.43 1.71
CA LEU A 197 5.65 -4.64 1.17
C LEU A 197 5.19 -3.41 0.40
N THR A 198 4.26 -3.61 -0.53
CA THR A 198 3.58 -2.54 -1.26
C THR A 198 2.18 -2.98 -1.65
N ASP A 199 1.35 -2.03 -2.11
CA ASP A 199 0.01 -2.29 -2.63
C ASP A 199 -0.90 -3.14 -1.71
N PRO A 200 -0.98 -2.84 -0.40
CA PRO A 200 -1.92 -3.54 0.46
C PRO A 200 -3.35 -3.13 0.12
N SER A 201 -4.32 -3.99 0.42
CA SER A 201 -5.73 -3.64 0.51
C SER A 201 -6.13 -3.44 1.97
N VAL A 202 -6.56 -2.23 2.34
CA VAL A 202 -7.10 -1.96 3.68
C VAL A 202 -8.62 -2.06 3.60
N ILE A 203 -9.14 -3.18 4.08
CA ILE A 203 -10.56 -3.49 4.08
C ILE A 203 -11.19 -2.89 5.33
N LYS A 204 -12.29 -2.16 5.13
CA LYS A 204 -13.15 -1.66 6.20
C LYS A 204 -14.54 -2.28 6.01
N PRO A 205 -15.19 -2.81 7.06
CA PRO A 205 -16.61 -3.17 6.98
C PRO A 205 -17.41 -1.96 6.52
N GLU A 206 -18.14 -2.10 5.43
CA GLU A 206 -18.90 -0.96 4.90
C GLU A 206 -20.04 -0.60 5.83
N ASP A 207 -20.12 0.67 6.18
CA ASP A 207 -21.36 1.25 6.67
C ASP A 207 -22.23 1.52 5.43
N LYS A 208 -23.06 0.53 5.05
CA LYS A 208 -23.91 0.52 3.82
C LYS A 208 -24.76 1.78 3.63
N LYS A 209 -24.88 2.61 4.67
CA LYS A 209 -25.62 3.88 4.67
C LYS A 209 -24.84 5.09 4.15
N SER A 210 -23.50 5.03 4.12
CA SER A 210 -22.68 6.23 3.92
C SER A 210 -22.31 6.51 2.46
N GLY A 211 -22.31 5.49 1.58
CA GLY A 211 -21.88 5.60 0.17
C GLY A 211 -20.46 6.15 -0.02
N LYS A 212 -19.68 6.32 1.06
CA LYS A 212 -18.37 6.96 1.05
C LYS A 212 -17.28 5.90 1.04
N MET A 213 -16.54 5.85 -0.06
CA MET A 213 -15.33 5.06 -0.16
C MET A 213 -14.23 5.62 0.77
N VAL A 214 -13.89 4.86 1.81
CA VAL A 214 -12.86 5.26 2.79
C VAL A 214 -11.46 4.96 2.23
N PHE A 215 -11.22 3.74 1.76
CA PHE A 215 -9.95 3.26 1.17
C PHE A 215 -10.13 2.90 -0.30
N GLY A 216 -9.05 2.80 -1.07
CA GLY A 216 -9.03 2.76 -2.54
C GLY A 216 -9.83 1.65 -3.23
N PRO A 217 -9.70 1.52 -4.56
CA PRO A 217 -10.65 0.76 -5.40
C PRO A 217 -10.69 -0.75 -5.16
N ALA A 218 -9.78 -1.29 -4.34
CA ALA A 218 -9.67 -2.72 -4.03
C ALA A 218 -10.44 -3.14 -2.75
N ASN A 219 -11.19 -2.24 -2.11
CA ASN A 219 -11.97 -2.58 -0.92
C ASN A 219 -13.18 -3.46 -1.30
N LEU A 220 -13.12 -4.76 -0.97
CA LEU A 220 -14.19 -5.73 -1.19
C LEU A 220 -15.16 -5.87 0.01
N GLY A 221 -15.01 -5.02 1.03
CA GLY A 221 -15.93 -4.90 2.16
C GLY A 221 -16.08 -6.17 3.01
N GLU A 222 -17.29 -6.38 3.56
CA GLU A 222 -17.61 -7.50 4.47
C GLU A 222 -17.35 -8.88 3.88
N GLY A 223 -17.41 -9.02 2.54
CA GLY A 223 -17.13 -10.28 1.85
C GLY A 223 -15.70 -10.75 2.07
N ALA A 224 -14.73 -9.85 1.92
CA ALA A 224 -13.32 -10.15 2.16
C ALA A 224 -13.04 -10.51 3.61
N ILE A 225 -13.66 -9.81 4.56
CA ILE A 225 -13.50 -10.09 5.99
C ILE A 225 -14.03 -11.49 6.33
N ARG A 226 -15.24 -11.85 5.88
CA ARG A 226 -15.80 -13.19 6.11
C ARG A 226 -14.94 -14.29 5.52
N ASN A 227 -14.46 -14.09 4.28
CA ASN A 227 -13.60 -15.07 3.64
C ASN A 227 -12.27 -15.23 4.38
N PHE A 228 -11.66 -14.13 4.82
CA PHE A 228 -10.43 -14.18 5.62
C PHE A 228 -10.63 -14.93 6.93
N ILE A 229 -11.69 -14.63 7.69
CA ILE A 229 -11.99 -15.34 8.95
C ILE A 229 -12.17 -16.84 8.71
N ALA A 230 -12.91 -17.22 7.67
CA ALA A 230 -13.18 -18.62 7.35
C ALA A 230 -11.95 -19.39 6.85
N LYS A 231 -10.98 -18.70 6.25
CA LYS A 231 -9.83 -19.32 5.56
C LYS A 231 -8.50 -19.15 6.27
N HIS A 232 -8.36 -18.20 7.19
CA HIS A 232 -7.08 -17.95 7.85
C HIS A 232 -6.68 -19.11 8.74
N HIS A 233 -5.45 -19.59 8.59
CA HIS A 233 -4.91 -20.66 9.42
C HIS A 233 -3.88 -20.11 10.40
N CYS A 234 -4.21 -20.10 11.70
CA CYS A 234 -3.31 -19.60 12.73
C CYS A 234 -1.97 -20.37 12.77
N ASN A 235 -0.88 -19.64 12.59
CA ASN A 235 0.48 -20.18 12.56
C ASN A 235 1.26 -19.90 13.87
N SER A 236 2.57 -20.16 13.87
CA SER A 236 3.39 -19.99 15.08
C SER A 236 3.53 -18.52 15.48
N CYS A 237 3.57 -17.59 14.52
CA CYS A 237 3.55 -16.15 14.77
C CYS A 237 2.24 -15.71 15.42
N CYS A 238 1.07 -16.18 14.95
CA CYS A 238 -0.23 -15.89 15.57
C CYS A 238 -0.24 -16.29 17.06
N ARG A 239 0.29 -17.48 17.37
CA ARG A 239 0.41 -17.99 18.75
C ARG A 239 1.37 -17.16 19.59
N ARG A 240 2.53 -16.76 19.05
CA ARG A 240 3.51 -15.89 19.74
C ARG A 240 2.93 -14.51 20.04
N LEU A 241 2.12 -13.99 19.14
CA LEU A 241 1.38 -12.73 19.28
C LEU A 241 0.15 -12.85 20.22
N LYS A 242 -0.16 -14.07 20.70
CA LYS A 242 -1.32 -14.37 21.55
C LYS A 242 -2.66 -13.95 20.92
N LEU A 243 -2.76 -14.09 19.60
CA LEU A 243 -4.00 -13.81 18.88
C LEU A 243 -5.06 -14.89 19.20
N PRO A 244 -6.35 -14.53 19.33
CA PRO A 244 -7.43 -15.50 19.44
C PRO A 244 -7.52 -16.36 18.18
N GLY A 245 -8.19 -17.51 18.26
CA GLY A 245 -8.57 -18.24 17.05
C GLY A 245 -9.61 -17.45 16.25
N MET A 246 -9.53 -17.52 14.92
CA MET A 246 -10.60 -17.05 14.02
C MET A 246 -11.67 -18.14 13.96
N GLN A 247 -12.93 -17.79 14.24
CA GLN A 247 -14.11 -18.67 14.16
C GLN A 247 -14.99 -18.29 12.99
#